data_AF-A0A1F3YJS0-F1
#
_entry.id   AF-A0A1F3YJS0-F1
#
_cell.length_a   1.000
_cell.length_b   1.000
_cell.length_c   1.000
_cell.angle_alpha   90.00
_cell.angle_beta   90.00
_cell.angle_gamma   90.00
#
_symmetry.space_group_name_H-M   'P 1'
#
loop_
_entity.id
_entity.type
_entity.pdbx_description
1 polymer ?
#
loop_
_entity_poly.entity_id
_entity_poly.type
_entity_poly.pdbx_seq_one_letter_code
_entity_poly.pdbx_strand_id
1 'polypeptide(L)'
;MRRRKPGDAMEPDYDEVELVHVIKPFRLVDAESYERAYWRRDGVALAAGYYVVSWPSRAAKRAFNEDAIFRGPFRERAEALDNLAGNTR
;
A
#
# COMPACT_ATOMS: atom_id res chain seq x y z
N MET A 1 25.39 0.68 31.20
CA MET A 1 24.45 1.78 30.91
C MET A 1 24.91 2.53 29.66
N ARG A 2 24.28 2.31 28.50
CA ARG A 2 24.56 3.09 27.28
C ARG A 2 23.39 4.03 27.00
N ARG A 3 23.72 5.31 26.90
CA ARG A 3 22.79 6.43 26.65
C ARG A 3 22.05 6.19 25.34
N ARG A 4 20.71 6.30 25.36
CA ARG A 4 19.89 6.30 24.13
C ARG A 4 20.20 7.57 23.34
N LYS A 5 20.50 7.44 22.05
CA LYS A 5 20.48 8.57 21.11
C LYS A 5 19.01 8.92 20.81
N PRO A 6 18.61 10.19 20.90
CA PRO A 6 17.32 10.63 20.37
C PRO A 6 17.53 10.96 18.88
N GLY A 7 16.78 10.33 17.99
CA GLY A 7 16.80 10.74 16.57
C GLY A 7 16.76 9.63 15.52
N ASP A 8 16.44 8.38 15.86
CA ASP A 8 15.94 7.47 14.84
C ASP A 8 14.52 7.92 14.50
N ALA A 9 14.40 8.71 13.42
CA ALA A 9 13.16 8.79 12.67
C ALA A 9 12.79 7.35 12.36
N MET A 10 11.84 6.81 13.15
CA MET A 10 11.39 5.45 13.03
C MET A 10 10.78 5.32 11.64
N GLU A 11 11.58 4.85 10.68
CA GLU A 11 11.09 4.45 9.38
C GLU A 11 9.94 3.47 9.66
N PRO A 12 8.74 3.74 9.15
CA PRO A 12 7.61 2.86 9.38
C PRO A 12 7.99 1.47 8.87
N ASP A 13 8.11 0.51 9.78
CA ASP A 13 8.24 -0.89 9.44
C ASP A 13 6.99 -1.25 8.61
N TYR A 14 7.14 -1.60 7.34
CA TYR A 14 6.00 -1.97 6.51
C TYR A 14 5.90 -3.49 6.54
N ASP A 15 5.17 -4.03 7.51
CA ASP A 15 5.11 -5.47 7.78
C ASP A 15 4.40 -6.28 6.69
N GLU A 16 3.51 -5.64 5.91
CA GLU A 16 2.75 -6.35 4.89
C GLU A 16 2.50 -5.49 3.65
N VAL A 17 2.70 -6.14 2.51
CA VAL A 17 2.51 -5.59 1.18
C VAL A 17 1.53 -6.46 0.40
N GLU A 18 0.61 -5.84 -0.33
CA GLU A 18 -0.44 -6.52 -1.08
C GLU A 18 -0.55 -5.93 -2.49
N LEU A 19 -0.82 -6.76 -3.50
CA LEU A 19 -1.11 -6.31 -4.85
C LEU A 19 -2.62 -6.16 -5.05
N VAL A 20 -3.04 -4.99 -5.52
CA VAL A 20 -4.45 -4.69 -5.82
C VAL A 20 -4.61 -4.14 -7.23
N HIS A 21 -5.82 -4.21 -7.77
CA HIS A 21 -6.18 -3.66 -9.07
C HIS A 21 -7.31 -2.63 -8.92
N VAL A 22 -7.02 -1.35 -9.16
CA VAL A 22 -8.05 -0.31 -9.20
C VAL A 22 -8.81 -0.44 -10.51
N ILE A 23 -10.06 -0.87 -10.44
CA ILE A 23 -10.93 -1.09 -11.61
C ILE A 23 -11.89 0.06 -11.87
N LYS A 24 -12.23 0.86 -10.83
CA LYS A 24 -13.16 1.99 -10.88
C LYS A 24 -12.75 3.04 -9.83
N PRO A 25 -13.23 4.30 -9.94
CA PRO A 25 -13.05 5.28 -8.87
C PRO A 25 -13.50 4.72 -7.53
N PHE A 26 -12.64 4.82 -6.50
CA PHE A 26 -12.91 4.35 -5.14
C PHE A 26 -13.20 2.84 -4.99
N ARG A 27 -12.95 2.03 -6.04
CA ARG A 27 -13.05 0.57 -5.96
C ARG A 27 -11.83 -0.13 -6.54
N LEU A 28 -11.40 -1.16 -5.83
CA LEU A 28 -10.29 -2.04 -6.22
C LEU A 28 -10.69 -3.50 -6.08
N VAL A 29 -9.93 -4.36 -6.74
CA VAL A 29 -9.94 -5.81 -6.54
C VAL A 29 -8.68 -6.17 -5.77
N ASP A 30 -8.85 -6.87 -4.66
CA ASP A 30 -7.74 -7.28 -3.79
C ASP A 30 -7.06 -8.57 -4.28
N ALA A 31 -6.07 -9.05 -3.53
CA ALA A 31 -5.32 -10.26 -3.91
C ALA A 31 -6.20 -11.53 -3.94
N GLU A 32 -7.28 -11.54 -3.17
CA GLU A 32 -8.27 -12.63 -3.12
C GLU A 32 -9.36 -12.51 -4.19
N SER A 33 -9.22 -11.54 -5.10
CA SER A 33 -10.20 -11.23 -6.15
C SER A 33 -11.53 -10.68 -5.64
N TYR A 34 -11.57 -10.14 -4.42
CA TYR A 34 -12.74 -9.45 -3.89
C TYR A 34 -12.74 -7.98 -4.27
N GLU A 35 -13.91 -7.48 -4.69
CA GLU A 35 -14.11 -6.06 -4.92
C GLU A 35 -14.28 -5.35 -3.57
N ARG A 36 -13.42 -4.36 -3.29
CA ARG A 36 -13.41 -3.59 -2.05
C ARG A 36 -13.43 -2.10 -2.34
N ALA A 37 -14.09 -1.36 -1.45
CA ALA A 37 -14.08 0.10 -1.49
C ALA A 37 -12.77 0.61 -0.88
N TYR A 38 -12.28 1.72 -1.44
CA TYR A 38 -11.21 2.50 -0.84
C TYR A 38 -11.59 3.98 -0.82
N TRP A 39 -10.99 4.76 0.09
CA TRP A 39 -11.20 6.21 0.14
C TRP A 39 -9.89 6.95 0.37
N ARG A 40 -9.85 8.24 0.02
CA ARG A 40 -8.70 9.10 0.26
C ARG A 40 -9.18 10.41 0.86
N ARG A 41 -8.39 10.98 1.76
CA ARG A 41 -8.74 12.23 2.45
C ARG A 41 -8.89 13.42 1.49
N ASP A 42 -8.16 13.40 0.39
CA ASP A 42 -8.25 14.42 -0.68
C ASP A 42 -9.50 14.25 -1.57
N GLY A 43 -10.25 13.16 -1.41
CA GLY A 43 -11.39 12.84 -2.26
C GLY A 43 -11.01 12.56 -3.72
N VAL A 44 -9.73 12.36 -4.02
CA VAL A 44 -9.25 12.10 -5.38
C VAL A 44 -9.02 10.61 -5.56
N ALA A 45 -9.73 10.01 -6.51
CA ALA A 45 -9.56 8.60 -6.85
C ALA A 45 -8.19 8.34 -7.51
N LEU A 46 -7.63 7.16 -7.22
CA LEU A 46 -6.51 6.60 -7.96
C LEU A 46 -6.93 6.28 -9.40
N ALA A 47 -5.98 6.41 -10.33
CA ALA A 47 -6.18 5.98 -11.70
C ALA A 47 -6.34 4.45 -11.78
N ALA A 48 -7.06 3.95 -12.77
CA ALA A 48 -7.20 2.51 -12.98
C ALA A 48 -5.85 1.86 -13.31
N GLY A 49 -5.61 0.67 -12.76
CA GLY A 49 -4.34 -0.06 -12.91
C GLY A 49 -3.94 -0.82 -11.65
N TYR A 50 -2.80 -1.50 -11.72
CA TYR A 50 -2.28 -2.29 -10.61
C TYR A 50 -1.51 -1.43 -9.63
N TYR A 51 -1.65 -1.71 -8.35
CA TYR A 51 -0.92 -1.02 -7.30
C TYR A 51 -0.35 -2.02 -6.32
N VAL A 52 0.81 -1.67 -5.76
CA VAL A 52 1.33 -2.30 -4.55
C VAL A 52 0.89 -1.43 -3.38
N VAL A 53 0.16 -2.04 -2.44
CA VAL A 53 -0.27 -1.42 -1.20
C VAL A 53 0.68 -1.83 -0.10
N SER A 54 1.17 -0.87 0.68
CA SER A 54 1.99 -1.12 1.86
C SER A 54 1.31 -0.57 3.10
N TRP A 55 1.21 -1.40 4.13
CA TRP A 55 0.59 -1.04 5.41
C TRP A 55 1.64 -0.61 6.43
N PRO A 56 1.50 0.55 7.08
CA PRO A 56 2.36 0.85 8.21
C PRO A 56 2.08 -0.16 9.32
N SER A 57 3.14 -0.74 9.92
CA SER A 57 3.10 -1.70 11.04
C SER A 57 2.20 -1.28 12.21
N ARG A 58 1.94 0.02 12.36
CA ARG A 58 1.09 0.59 13.41
C ARG A 58 -0.39 0.68 13.04
N ALA A 59 -0.79 0.34 11.83
CA ALA A 59 -2.20 0.36 11.44
C ALA A 59 -2.95 -0.75 12.17
N ALA A 60 -3.67 -0.37 13.23
CA ALA A 60 -4.50 -1.28 14.03
C ALA A 60 -5.58 -1.99 13.19
N LYS A 61 -5.96 -1.40 12.04
CA LYS A 61 -6.89 -1.98 11.08
C LYS A 61 -6.43 -1.64 9.67
N ARG A 62 -6.12 -2.67 8.88
CA ARG A 62 -5.82 -2.52 7.46
C ARG A 62 -7.11 -2.17 6.72
N ALA A 63 -7.18 -0.95 6.24
CA ALA A 63 -8.28 -0.43 5.45
C ALA A 63 -7.67 0.23 4.21
N PHE A 64 -8.27 0.03 3.04
CA PHE A 64 -7.85 0.73 1.82
C PHE A 64 -8.22 2.21 1.92
N ASN A 65 -7.40 2.97 2.64
CA ASN A 65 -7.63 4.37 2.95
C ASN A 65 -6.33 5.18 2.86
N GLU A 66 -6.31 6.36 3.45
CA GLU A 66 -5.11 7.21 3.49
C GLU A 66 -3.95 6.65 4.32
N ASP A 67 -4.21 5.68 5.20
CA ASP A 67 -3.17 5.02 6.00
C ASP A 67 -2.41 3.99 5.15
N ALA A 68 -2.98 3.58 4.02
CA ALA A 68 -2.34 2.74 3.01
C ALA A 68 -1.42 3.56 2.10
N ILE A 69 -0.26 3.02 1.79
CA ILE A 69 0.59 3.58 0.73
C ILE A 69 0.37 2.79 -0.54
N PHE A 70 -0.22 3.43 -1.55
CA PHE A 70 -0.39 2.88 -2.89
C PHE A 70 0.78 3.32 -3.78
N ARG A 71 1.51 2.36 -4.34
CA ARG A 71 2.56 2.58 -5.36
C ARG A 71 2.06 2.08 -6.71
N GLY A 72 2.13 2.92 -7.74
CA GLY A 72 1.56 2.67 -9.07
C GLY A 72 0.99 3.95 -9.69
N PRO A 73 0.09 3.86 -10.70
CA PRO A 73 -0.41 2.62 -11.31
C PRO A 73 0.66 1.94 -12.17
N PHE A 74 0.72 0.62 -12.08
CA PHE A 74 1.42 -0.25 -13.02
C PHE A 74 0.45 -0.74 -14.08
N ARG A 75 0.94 -0.90 -15.31
CA ARG A 75 0.09 -1.32 -16.44
C ARG A 75 -0.22 -2.80 -16.37
N GLU A 76 0.74 -3.59 -15.91
CA GLU A 76 0.66 -5.05 -15.88
C GLU A 76 0.84 -5.58 -14.45
N ARG A 77 0.19 -6.71 -14.16
CA ARG A 77 0.36 -7.40 -12.88
C ARG A 77 1.81 -7.82 -12.63
N ALA A 78 2.53 -8.21 -13.69
CA ALA A 78 3.94 -8.61 -13.60
C ALA A 78 4.83 -7.45 -13.14
N GLU A 79 4.62 -6.25 -13.69
CA GLU A 79 5.36 -5.04 -13.30
C GLU A 79 5.17 -4.68 -11.82
N ALA A 80 3.93 -4.79 -11.33
CA ALA A 80 3.62 -4.60 -9.92
C ALA A 80 4.27 -5.66 -9.01
N LEU A 81 4.34 -6.92 -9.47
CA LEU A 81 5.01 -8.01 -8.74
C LEU A 81 6.53 -7.85 -8.69
N ASP A 82 7.15 -7.39 -9.78
CA ASP A 82 8.59 -7.10 -9.79
C ASP A 82 8.91 -5.97 -8.79
N ASN A 83 8.05 -4.95 -8.71
CA ASN A 83 8.18 -3.89 -7.70
C ASN A 83 8.00 -4.41 -6.27
N LEU A 84 7.05 -5.32 -6.06
CA LEU A 84 6.82 -5.99 -4.78
C LEU A 84 8.06 -6.77 -4.34
N ALA A 85 8.63 -7.59 -5.23
CA ALA A 85 9.78 -8.45 -4.95
C ALA A 85 11.08 -7.64 -4.74
N GLY A 86 11.22 -6.50 -5.41
CA GLY A 86 12.35 -5.58 -5.21
C GLY A 86 12.36 -4.87 -3.85
N ASN A 87 11.21 -4.82 -3.16
CA ASN A 87 11.05 -4.12 -1.88
C ASN A 87 11.28 -5.03 -0.65
N THR A 88 11.59 -6.31 -0.85
CA THR A 88 11.84 -7.33 0.21
C THR A 88 13.33 -7.66 0.40
N ARG A 89 14.25 -6.81 -0.08
CA ARG A 89 15.70 -7.08 -0.10
C ARG A 89 16.52 -6.16 0.78
#